data_AF-A0A7L3MZA9-F1
#
_entry.id   AF-A0A7L3MZA9-F1
#
_cell.length_a   1.000
_cell.length_b   1.000
_cell.length_c   1.000
_cell.angle_alpha   90.00
_cell.angle_beta   90.00
_cell.angle_gamma   90.00
#
_symmetry.space_group_name_H-M   'P 1'
#
loop_
_entity.id
_entity.type
_entity.pdbx_description
1 polymer ?
#
loop_
_entity_poly.entity_id
_entity_poly.type
_entity_poly.pdbx_seq_one_letter_code
_entity_poly.pdbx_strand_id
1 'polypeptide(L)'
;PAYQNLRQKVDNFVSTHLDKQEWNPAMNKNQLRNGLRQSVIQSGMLEAGVDRIISQVVDPKLNHIFRPQIERAIHEFLAAQKKEESVPAPPPEPENKDPPAPSQDAS
;
A
#
# COMPACT_ATOMS: atom_id res chain seq x y z
N PRO A 1 -13.22 -13.33 -7.68
CA PRO A 1 -13.96 -13.42 -8.96
C PRO A 1 -13.19 -12.84 -10.17
N ALA A 2 -12.75 -11.58 -10.13
CA ALA A 2 -12.09 -10.90 -11.27
C ALA A 2 -10.87 -11.66 -11.84
N TYR A 3 -9.92 -12.05 -10.99
CA TYR A 3 -8.74 -12.80 -11.44
C TYR A 3 -9.07 -14.14 -12.09
N GLN A 4 -10.01 -14.90 -11.51
CA GLN A 4 -10.41 -16.20 -12.07
C GLN A 4 -11.06 -16.03 -13.45
N ASN A 5 -11.87 -14.99 -13.64
CA ASN A 5 -12.44 -14.66 -14.95
C ASN A 5 -11.36 -14.29 -15.98
N LEU A 6 -10.35 -13.51 -15.57
CA LEU A 6 -9.24 -13.16 -16.45
C LEU A 6 -8.45 -14.42 -16.85
N ARG A 7 -8.07 -15.25 -15.87
CA ARG A 7 -7.37 -16.52 -16.12
C ARG A 7 -8.14 -17.40 -17.09
N GLN A 8 -9.44 -17.59 -16.86
CA GLN A 8 -10.28 -18.39 -17.75
C GLN A 8 -10.36 -17.82 -19.17
N LYS A 9 -10.46 -16.49 -19.33
CA LYS A 9 -10.44 -15.85 -20.65
C LYS A 9 -9.12 -16.07 -21.38
N VAL A 10 -7.99 -15.96 -20.69
CA VAL A 10 -6.66 -16.22 -21.25
C VAL A 10 -6.53 -17.69 -21.65
N ASP A 11 -6.91 -18.61 -20.78
CA ASP A 11 -6.85 -20.06 -21.05
C ASP A 11 -7.68 -20.41 -22.29
N ASN A 12 -8.92 -19.90 -22.38
CA ASN A 12 -9.80 -20.12 -23.54
C ASN A 12 -9.22 -19.52 -24.83
N PHE A 13 -8.64 -18.32 -24.75
CA PHE A 13 -8.02 -17.67 -25.91
C PHE A 13 -6.82 -18.45 -26.41
N VAL A 14 -5.94 -18.88 -25.51
CA VAL A 14 -4.76 -19.67 -25.85
C VAL A 14 -5.18 -20.98 -26.50
N SER A 15 -6.15 -21.71 -25.92
CA SER A 15 -6.67 -22.94 -26.52
C SER A 15 -7.19 -22.70 -27.92
N THR A 16 -8.12 -21.74 -28.08
CA THR A 16 -8.72 -21.41 -29.38
C THR A 16 -7.70 -20.96 -30.42
N HIS A 17 -6.64 -20.27 -30.00
CA HIS A 17 -5.59 -19.80 -30.90
C HIS A 17 -4.69 -20.95 -31.36
N LEU A 18 -4.37 -21.90 -30.47
CA LEU A 18 -3.58 -23.08 -30.78
C LEU A 18 -4.35 -24.11 -31.62
N ASP A 19 -5.67 -24.22 -31.43
CA ASP A 19 -6.53 -25.12 -32.22
C ASP A 19 -6.58 -24.73 -33.71
N LYS A 20 -6.29 -23.47 -34.04
CA LYS A 20 -6.20 -22.96 -35.41
C LYS A 20 -4.84 -23.25 -36.08
N GLN A 21 -3.88 -23.80 -35.35
CA GLN A 21 -2.54 -24.06 -35.87
C GLN A 21 -2.48 -25.43 -36.54
N GLU A 22 -1.90 -25.46 -37.73
CA GLU A 22 -1.55 -26.72 -38.39
C GLU A 22 -0.19 -27.21 -37.87
N TRP A 23 -0.23 -28.30 -37.11
CA TRP A 23 0.96 -28.87 -36.48
C TRP A 23 1.81 -29.63 -37.50
N ASN A 24 3.10 -29.30 -37.57
CA ASN A 24 4.07 -30.11 -38.30
C ASN A 24 5.40 -30.25 -37.55
N PRO A 25 6.20 -31.30 -37.82
CA PRO A 25 7.44 -31.57 -37.08
C PRO A 25 8.54 -30.52 -37.26
N ALA A 26 8.51 -29.74 -38.35
CA ALA A 26 9.51 -28.73 -38.68
C ALA A 26 9.18 -27.34 -38.12
N MET A 27 8.05 -27.19 -37.42
CA MET A 27 7.62 -25.89 -36.88
C MET A 27 8.64 -25.30 -35.90
N ASN A 28 8.91 -24.00 -36.08
CA ASN A 28 9.67 -23.25 -35.10
C ASN A 28 8.80 -22.91 -33.88
N LYS A 29 8.91 -23.72 -32.82
CA LYS A 29 8.19 -23.54 -31.56
C LYS A 29 8.45 -22.17 -30.91
N ASN A 30 9.59 -21.53 -31.17
CA ASN A 30 9.88 -20.21 -30.62
C ASN A 30 9.05 -19.12 -31.28
N GLN A 31 8.96 -19.15 -32.62
CA GLN A 31 8.12 -18.23 -33.37
C GLN A 31 6.65 -18.37 -33.01
N LEU A 32 6.14 -19.60 -32.89
CA LEU A 32 4.76 -19.85 -32.47
C LEU A 32 4.47 -19.30 -31.07
N ARG A 33 5.35 -19.53 -30.09
CA ARG A 33 5.21 -18.96 -28.74
C ARG A 33 5.25 -17.43 -28.76
N ASN A 34 6.15 -16.84 -29.54
CA ASN A 34 6.26 -15.39 -29.68
C ASN A 34 4.99 -14.80 -30.31
N GLY A 35 4.50 -15.41 -31.39
CA GLY A 35 3.25 -15.04 -32.04
C GLY A 35 2.06 -15.10 -31.09
N LEU A 36 1.91 -16.19 -30.35
CA LEU A 36 0.86 -16.33 -29.35
C LEU A 36 0.93 -15.24 -28.27
N ARG A 37 2.13 -14.95 -27.72
CA ARG A 37 2.29 -13.85 -26.75
C ARG A 37 1.84 -12.51 -27.34
N GLN A 38 2.22 -12.23 -28.59
CA GLN A 38 1.79 -11.00 -29.28
C GLN A 38 0.28 -10.95 -29.50
N SER A 39 -0.35 -12.05 -29.91
CA SER A 39 -1.81 -12.11 -30.07
C SER A 39 -2.55 -11.92 -28.75
N VAL A 40 -2.04 -12.45 -27.63
CA VAL A 40 -2.61 -12.20 -26.30
C VAL A 40 -2.51 -10.72 -25.94
N ILE A 41 -1.35 -10.08 -26.17
CA ILE A 41 -1.15 -8.65 -25.91
C ILE A 41 -2.10 -7.80 -26.78
N GLN A 42 -2.14 -8.07 -28.09
CA GLN A 42 -2.98 -7.33 -29.04
C GLN A 42 -4.48 -7.48 -28.76
N SER A 43 -4.90 -8.58 -28.13
CA SER A 43 -6.32 -8.76 -27.75
C SER A 43 -6.79 -7.77 -26.67
N GLY A 44 -5.87 -7.10 -25.97
CA GLY A 44 -6.18 -6.17 -24.87
C GLY A 44 -6.77 -6.83 -23.63
N MET A 45 -6.92 -8.16 -23.60
CA MET A 45 -7.63 -8.84 -22.51
C MET A 45 -6.90 -8.76 -21.17
N LEU A 46 -5.57 -8.71 -21.19
CA LEU A 46 -4.75 -8.62 -19.99
C LEU A 46 -4.94 -7.25 -19.34
N GLU A 47 -4.84 -6.17 -20.12
CA GLU A 47 -5.04 -4.80 -19.66
C GLU A 47 -6.44 -4.62 -19.07
N ALA A 48 -7.48 -4.94 -19.84
CA ALA A 48 -8.87 -4.86 -19.36
C ALA A 48 -9.13 -5.77 -18.15
N GLY A 49 -8.45 -6.91 -18.07
CA GLY A 49 -8.51 -7.82 -16.94
C GLY A 49 -7.88 -7.24 -15.68
N VAL A 50 -6.72 -6.62 -15.80
CA VAL A 50 -6.00 -5.96 -14.71
C VAL A 50 -6.80 -4.78 -14.18
N ASP A 51 -7.33 -3.93 -15.04
CA ASP A 51 -8.19 -2.81 -14.63
C ASP A 51 -9.39 -3.29 -13.82
N ARG A 52 -10.02 -4.38 -14.28
CA ARG A 52 -11.15 -4.96 -13.55
C ARG A 52 -10.76 -5.56 -12.20
N ILE A 53 -9.55 -6.10 -12.06
CA ILE A 53 -9.03 -6.57 -10.77
C ILE A 53 -8.79 -5.37 -9.84
N ILE A 54 -8.21 -4.28 -10.36
CA ILE A 54 -7.97 -3.05 -9.60
C ILE A 54 -9.30 -2.54 -9.06
N SER A 55 -10.28 -2.29 -9.93
CA SER A 55 -11.57 -1.73 -9.51
C SER A 55 -12.37 -2.62 -8.57
N GLN A 56 -12.30 -3.94 -8.70
CA GLN A 56 -13.10 -4.86 -7.88
C GLN A 56 -12.43 -5.32 -6.60
N VAL A 57 -11.09 -5.30 -6.54
CA VAL A 57 -10.34 -5.92 -5.44
C VAL A 57 -9.41 -4.93 -4.77
N VAL A 58 -8.72 -4.10 -5.54
CA VAL A 58 -7.73 -3.17 -5.00
C VAL A 58 -8.42 -1.92 -4.46
N ASP A 59 -9.25 -1.26 -5.25
CA ASP A 59 -9.91 -0.01 -4.86
C ASP A 59 -10.77 -0.16 -3.60
N PRO A 60 -11.56 -1.26 -3.43
CA PRO A 60 -12.31 -1.44 -2.20
C PRO A 60 -11.40 -1.62 -0.99
N LYS A 61 -10.26 -2.31 -1.13
CA LYS A 61 -9.30 -2.48 -0.04
C LYS A 61 -8.62 -1.15 0.30
N LEU A 62 -8.22 -0.38 -0.71
CA LEU A 62 -7.62 0.94 -0.53
C LEU A 62 -8.56 1.86 0.26
N ASN A 63 -9.82 1.94 -0.16
CA ASN A 63 -10.76 2.89 0.42
C ASN A 63 -11.43 2.44 1.73
N HIS A 64 -11.70 1.14 1.91
CA HIS A 64 -12.46 0.67 3.07
C HIS A 64 -11.60 0.01 4.16
N ILE A 65 -10.36 -0.39 3.84
CA ILE A 65 -9.46 -1.05 4.80
C ILE A 65 -8.28 -0.14 5.12
N PHE A 66 -7.55 0.32 4.11
CA PHE A 66 -6.32 1.08 4.32
C PHE A 66 -6.61 2.54 4.68
N ARG A 67 -7.49 3.22 3.94
CA ARG A 67 -7.81 4.65 4.16
C ARG A 67 -8.30 4.96 5.58
N PRO A 68 -9.24 4.20 6.20
CA PRO A 68 -9.67 4.48 7.58
C PRO A 68 -8.56 4.28 8.62
N GLN A 69 -7.66 3.32 8.39
CA GLN A 69 -6.52 3.10 9.30
C GLN A 69 -5.50 4.23 9.20
N ILE A 70 -5.24 4.73 7.98
CA ILE A 70 -4.39 5.89 7.75
C ILE A 70 -4.98 7.13 8.43
N GLU A 71 -6.28 7.40 8.20
CA GLU A 71 -6.98 8.52 8.84
C GLU A 71 -6.92 8.43 10.37
N ARG A 72 -7.14 7.24 10.94
CA ARG A 72 -7.03 7.01 12.39
C ARG A 72 -5.63 7.29 12.91
N ALA A 73 -4.59 6.79 12.25
CA ALA A 73 -3.21 7.00 12.65
C ALA A 73 -2.80 8.49 12.61
N ILE A 74 -3.26 9.22 11.60
CA ILE A 74 -3.04 10.67 11.51
C ILE A 74 -3.73 11.40 12.66
N HIS A 75 -4.98 11.05 12.99
CA HIS A 75 -5.69 11.66 14.11
C HIS A 75 -5.01 11.39 15.45
N GLU A 76 -4.59 10.15 15.68
CA GLU A 76 -3.88 9.77 16.91
C GLU A 76 -2.56 10.53 17.05
N PHE A 77 -1.78 10.63 15.97
CA PHE A 77 -0.54 11.40 15.95
C PHE A 77 -0.76 12.88 16.28
N LEU A 78 -1.71 13.53 15.61
CA LEU A 78 -2.01 14.96 15.86
C LEU A 78 -2.58 15.20 17.26
N ALA A 79 -3.37 14.28 17.80
CA ALA A 79 -3.88 14.36 19.16
C ALA A 79 -2.76 14.21 20.20
N ALA A 80 -1.80 13.32 19.96
CA ALA A 80 -0.62 13.17 20.80
C ALA A 80 0.22 14.45 20.83
N GLN A 81 0.47 15.08 19.67
CA GLN A 81 1.22 16.34 19.61
C GLN A 81 0.54 17.48 20.38
N LYS A 82 -0.79 17.62 20.26
CA LYS A 82 -1.54 18.64 21.03
C LYS A 82 -1.51 18.39 22.54
N LYS A 83 -1.44 17.13 22.97
CA LYS A 83 -1.35 16.77 24.40
C LYS A 83 0.05 17.03 24.96
N GLU A 84 1.09 16.87 24.15
CA GLU A 84 2.47 17.18 24.55
C GLU A 84 2.70 18.70 24.66
N GLU A 85 2.11 19.49 23.76
CA GLU A 85 2.20 20.96 23.79
C GLU A 85 1.35 21.62 24.91
N SER A 86 0.38 20.89 25.47
CA SER A 86 -0.50 21.39 26.55
C SER A 86 -0.10 20.93 27.95
N VAL A 87 1.06 20.30 28.14
CA VAL A 87 1.61 20.08 29.48
C VAL A 87 2.01 21.46 30.04
N PRO A 88 1.35 21.96 31.09
CA PRO A 88 1.74 23.24 31.69
C PRO A 88 3.14 23.06 32.28
N ALA A 89 4.00 24.07 32.05
CA ALA A 89 5.31 24.13 32.68
C ALA A 89 5.19 23.85 34.19
N PRO A 90 6.11 23.03 34.77
CA PRO A 90 6.08 22.78 36.21
C PRO A 90 6.10 24.12 36.96
N PRO A 91 5.29 24.26 38.03
CA PRO A 91 5.19 25.51 38.77
C PRO A 91 6.59 25.96 39.23
N PRO A 92 6.89 27.27 39.21
CA PRO A 92 8.19 27.76 39.66
C PRO A 92 8.39 27.33 41.12
N GLU A 93 9.49 26.61 41.37
CA GLU A 93 9.89 26.21 42.72
C GLU A 93 9.96 27.44 43.62
N PRO A 94 9.46 27.38 44.87
CA PRO A 94 9.53 28.49 45.80
C PRO A 94 11.00 28.80 46.10
N GLU A 95 11.41 30.01 45.73
CA GLU A 95 12.71 30.61 46.03
C GLU A 95 12.96 30.52 47.55
N ASN A 96 13.83 29.60 47.93
CA ASN A 96 14.26 29.41 49.31
C ASN A 96 15.13 30.62 49.69
N LYS A 97 14.52 31.59 50.38
CA LYS A 97 15.24 32.69 51.01
C LYS A 97 16.08 32.12 52.15
N ASP A 98 17.37 31.95 51.90
CA ASP A 98 18.37 31.76 52.96
C ASP A 98 18.31 32.95 53.95
N PRO A 99 18.13 32.72 55.26
CA PRO A 99 18.30 33.76 56.25
C PRO A 99 19.80 34.09 56.44
N PRO A 100 20.15 35.35 56.79
CA PRO A 100 21.54 35.76 56.90
C PRO A 100 22.21 35.08 58.09
N ALA A 101 23.43 34.58 57.87
CA ALA A 101 24.27 34.00 58.92
C ALA A 101 24.57 35.04 60.02
N PRO A 102 24.50 34.69 61.32
CA PRO A 102 24.93 35.59 62.38
C PRO A 102 26.45 35.59 62.46
N SER A 103 27.03 36.78 62.28
CA SER A 103 28.41 37.07 62.64
C SER A 103 28.62 36.77 64.12
N GLN A 104 29.59 35.90 64.45
CA GLN A 104 30.21 35.91 65.76
C GLN A 104 31.73 35.90 65.62
N ASP A 105 32.27 37.07 65.93
CA ASP A 105 33.61 37.36 66.42
C ASP A 105 33.83 36.61 67.75
N ALA A 106 34.95 35.88 67.87
CA ALA A 106 35.61 35.64 69.15
C ALA A 106 37.02 35.02 68.97
N SER A 107 38.00 35.81 69.45
CA SER A 107 39.36 35.46 69.93
C SER A 107 40.49 35.24 68.93
#